data_AF-A0A661HQD2-F1
#
_entry.id   AF-A0A661HQD2-F1
#
_cell.length_a   1.000
_cell.length_b   1.000
_cell.length_c   1.000
_cell.angle_alpha   90.00
_cell.angle_beta   90.00
_cell.angle_gamma   90.00
#
_symmetry.space_group_name_H-M   'P 1'
#
loop_
_entity.id
_entity.type
_entity.pdbx_description
1 polymer ?
#
loop_
_entity_poly.entity_id
_entity_poly.type
_entity_poly.pdbx_seq_one_letter_code
_entity_poly.pdbx_strand_id
1 'polypeptide(L)'
;MRYPAFFDQIESIKLQDPLSNFLGAFENGELEIAYLDCVKQAGHSCPTVAGAYLMALKGLESLYPNALPQRGYVKVEMKDSETHGVTGVICNTVAF
;
A
#
# COMPACT_ATOMS: atom_id res chain seq x y z
N MET A 1 19.11 -2.62 -10.07
CA MET A 1 18.75 -3.91 -9.43
C MET A 1 18.02 -4.76 -10.47
N ARG A 2 18.20 -6.08 -10.49
CA ARG A 2 17.49 -6.98 -11.42
C ARG A 2 16.32 -7.62 -10.66
N TYR A 3 15.08 -7.37 -11.09
CA TYR A 3 13.86 -7.96 -10.53
C TYR A 3 12.87 -8.31 -11.66
N PRO A 4 11.82 -9.11 -11.40
CA PRO A 4 10.82 -9.44 -12.40
C PRO A 4 10.11 -8.20 -12.97
N ALA A 5 10.12 -8.05 -14.30
CA ALA A 5 9.55 -6.88 -14.99
C ALA A 5 8.04 -6.66 -14.75
N PHE A 6 7.32 -7.69 -14.32
CA PHE A 6 5.89 -7.56 -14.04
C PHE A 6 5.61 -6.70 -12.80
N PHE A 7 6.57 -6.50 -11.91
CA PHE A 7 6.37 -5.63 -10.74
C PHE A 7 6.03 -4.19 -11.14
N ASP A 8 6.58 -3.71 -12.27
CA ASP A 8 6.30 -2.38 -12.81
C ASP A 8 4.98 -2.31 -13.61
N GLN A 9 4.34 -3.46 -13.84
CA GLN A 9 3.08 -3.57 -14.59
C GLN A 9 1.86 -3.61 -13.67
N ILE A 10 2.07 -3.76 -12.36
CA ILE A 10 0.99 -3.73 -11.38
C ILE A 10 0.59 -2.28 -11.14
N GLU A 11 -0.72 -2.03 -11.17
CA GLU A 11 -1.29 -0.71 -10.88
C GLU A 11 -0.84 -0.21 -9.50
N SER A 12 -0.28 0.99 -9.48
CA SER A 12 0.20 1.68 -8.29
C SER A 12 -0.95 2.21 -7.43
N ILE A 13 -0.78 2.22 -6.11
CA ILE A 13 -1.70 2.94 -5.21
C ILE A 13 -1.30 4.42 -5.21
N LYS A 14 -2.20 5.28 -5.72
CA LYS A 14 -2.04 6.74 -5.67
C LYS A 14 -2.84 7.30 -4.52
N LEU A 15 -2.26 8.22 -3.76
CA LEU A 15 -2.88 8.81 -2.58
C LEU A 15 -2.45 10.26 -2.38
N GLN A 16 -3.19 10.98 -1.56
CA GLN A 16 -2.85 12.32 -1.11
C GLN A 16 -2.54 12.29 0.40
N ASP A 17 -1.44 12.91 0.78
CA ASP A 17 -0.99 13.03 2.16
C ASP A 17 -1.01 14.52 2.57
N PRO A 18 -2.00 14.96 3.39
CA PRO A 18 -2.12 16.35 3.79
C PRO A 18 -0.93 16.86 4.61
N LEU A 19 -0.31 15.98 5.41
CA LEU A 19 0.82 16.36 6.24
C LEU A 19 2.07 16.53 5.38
N SER A 20 2.29 15.62 4.43
CA SER A 20 3.37 15.77 3.45
C SER A 20 3.24 17.07 2.66
N ASN A 21 2.03 17.39 2.17
CA ASN A 21 1.77 18.64 1.45
C ASN A 21 2.11 19.86 2.31
N PHE A 22 1.65 19.87 3.57
CA PHE A 22 1.91 20.96 4.51
C PHE A 22 3.41 21.15 4.80
N LEU A 23 4.15 20.05 4.94
CA LEU A 23 5.59 20.07 5.20
C LEU A 23 6.43 20.31 3.94
N GLY A 24 5.83 20.28 2.75
CA GLY A 24 6.53 20.40 1.47
C GLY A 24 7.41 19.19 1.14
N ALA A 25 7.08 17.99 1.66
CA ALA A 25 7.86 16.78 1.42
C ALA A 25 7.58 16.16 0.05
N PHE A 26 6.32 16.19 -0.40
CA PHE A 26 5.91 15.81 -1.75
C PHE A 26 5.09 16.94 -2.38
N GLU A 27 5.28 17.18 -3.67
CA GLU A 27 4.52 18.18 -4.42
C GLU A 27 3.02 17.86 -4.37
N ASN A 28 2.20 18.83 -3.96
CA ASN A 28 0.77 18.68 -3.69
C ASN A 28 0.39 17.59 -2.66
N GLY A 29 1.37 17.01 -1.95
CA GLY A 29 1.19 15.83 -1.11
C GLY A 29 0.82 14.56 -1.88
N GLU A 30 1.00 14.53 -3.20
CA GLU A 30 0.69 13.36 -4.01
C GLU A 30 1.79 12.30 -3.85
N LEU A 31 1.40 11.07 -3.56
CA LEU A 31 2.29 9.94 -3.38
C LEU A 31 1.82 8.75 -4.23
N GLU A 32 2.78 8.00 -4.73
CA GLU A 32 2.56 6.72 -5.40
C GLU A 32 3.29 5.61 -4.64
N ILE A 33 2.56 4.53 -4.33
CA ILE A 33 3.11 3.31 -3.74
C ILE A 33 3.05 2.22 -4.81
N ALA A 34 4.21 1.88 -5.37
CA ALA A 34 4.32 0.80 -6.34
C ALA A 34 4.35 -0.56 -5.64
N TYR A 35 3.92 -1.62 -6.33
CA TYR A 35 4.03 -2.98 -5.80
C TYR A 35 5.48 -3.34 -5.42
N LEU A 36 6.45 -2.85 -6.20
CA LEU A 36 7.87 -3.02 -5.94
C LEU A 36 8.30 -2.48 -4.57
N ASP A 37 7.65 -1.43 -4.05
CA ASP A 37 8.01 -0.85 -2.75
C ASP A 37 7.62 -1.80 -1.60
N CYS A 38 6.44 -2.41 -1.69
CA CYS A 38 6.03 -3.48 -0.77
C CYS A 38 6.93 -4.72 -0.88
N VAL A 39 7.36 -5.10 -2.10
CA VAL A 39 8.31 -6.20 -2.30
C VAL A 39 9.66 -5.89 -1.65
N LYS A 40 10.15 -4.66 -1.76
CA LYS A 40 11.40 -4.24 -1.10
C LYS A 40 11.25 -4.23 0.43
N GLN A 41 10.12 -3.75 0.95
CA GLN A 41 9.83 -3.76 2.39
C GLN A 41 9.78 -5.19 2.96
N ALA A 42 9.13 -6.11 2.25
CA ALA A 42 9.02 -7.51 2.64
C ALA A 42 10.28 -8.36 2.32
N GLY A 43 11.19 -7.82 1.49
CA GLY A 43 12.37 -8.50 0.96
C GLY A 43 12.08 -9.52 -0.15
N HIS A 44 10.81 -9.86 -0.41
CA HIS A 44 10.39 -10.79 -1.46
C HIS A 44 8.91 -10.62 -1.82
N SER A 45 8.53 -11.14 -2.99
CA SER A 45 7.14 -11.29 -3.41
C SER A 45 6.65 -12.70 -3.05
N CYS A 46 5.71 -12.80 -2.11
CA CYS A 46 4.97 -14.03 -1.84
C CYS A 46 3.46 -13.80 -2.05
N PRO A 47 2.64 -14.86 -2.12
CA PRO A 47 1.20 -14.72 -2.32
C PRO A 47 0.51 -13.81 -1.29
N THR A 48 1.00 -13.78 -0.03
CA THR A 48 0.47 -12.90 1.01
C THR A 48 0.75 -11.43 0.73
N VAL A 49 1.98 -11.07 0.37
CA VAL A 49 2.35 -9.67 0.06
C VAL A 49 1.61 -9.19 -1.19
N ALA A 50 1.57 -10.02 -2.23
CA ALA A 50 0.80 -9.74 -3.45
C ALA A 50 -0.69 -9.56 -3.14
N GLY A 51 -1.28 -10.50 -2.39
CA GLY A 51 -2.69 -10.43 -2.00
C GLY A 51 -2.99 -9.20 -1.14
N ALA A 52 -2.16 -8.89 -0.15
CA ALA A 52 -2.33 -7.73 0.72
C ALA A 52 -2.29 -6.41 -0.06
N TYR A 53 -1.33 -6.27 -0.98
CA TYR A 53 -1.24 -5.10 -1.86
C TYR A 53 -2.50 -4.92 -2.72
N LEU A 54 -2.94 -6.00 -3.38
CA LEU A 54 -4.14 -5.96 -4.23
C LEU A 54 -5.42 -5.72 -3.42
N MET A 55 -5.52 -6.27 -2.20
CA MET A 55 -6.63 -5.98 -1.29
C MET A 55 -6.66 -4.51 -0.88
N ALA A 56 -5.50 -3.92 -0.57
CA ALA A 56 -5.41 -2.49 -0.27
C ALA A 56 -5.82 -1.65 -1.47
N LEU A 57 -5.27 -1.93 -2.66
CA LEU A 57 -5.61 -1.24 -3.91
C LEU A 57 -7.13 -1.26 -4.17
N LYS A 58 -7.74 -2.45 -4.20
CA LYS A 58 -9.19 -2.58 -4.45
C LYS A 58 -10.06 -2.03 -3.32
N GLY A 59 -9.62 -2.13 -2.08
CA GLY A 59 -10.29 -1.51 -0.94
C GLY A 59 -10.32 0.01 -1.06
N LEU A 60 -9.20 0.63 -1.42
CA LEU A 60 -9.09 2.08 -1.59
C LEU A 60 -9.92 2.58 -2.78
N GLU A 61 -9.89 1.88 -3.92
CA GLU A 61 -10.76 2.16 -5.07
C GLU A 61 -12.25 2.14 -4.66
N SER A 62 -12.65 1.18 -3.82
CA SER A 62 -14.03 1.08 -3.35
C SER A 62 -14.41 2.18 -2.35
N LEU A 63 -13.48 2.62 -1.50
CA LEU A 63 -13.72 3.67 -0.51
C LEU A 63 -13.68 5.08 -1.15
N TYR A 64 -12.87 5.26 -2.19
CA TYR A 64 -12.63 6.54 -2.87
C TYR A 64 -12.85 6.41 -4.38
N PRO A 65 -14.09 6.16 -4.86
CA PRO A 65 -14.35 5.88 -6.26
C PRO A 65 -14.10 7.05 -7.22
N ASN A 66 -14.08 8.29 -6.70
CA ASN A 66 -13.98 9.51 -7.50
C ASN A 66 -12.96 10.52 -6.93
N ALA A 67 -12.05 10.07 -6.05
CA ALA A 67 -11.07 10.92 -5.39
C ALA A 67 -9.81 10.13 -5.05
N LEU A 68 -8.70 10.83 -4.77
CA LEU A 68 -7.53 10.17 -4.19
C LEU A 68 -7.80 9.82 -2.71
N PRO A 69 -7.47 8.59 -2.28
CA PRO A 69 -7.46 8.24 -0.88
C PRO A 69 -6.60 9.20 -0.05
N GLN A 70 -7.10 9.57 1.12
CA GLN A 70 -6.41 10.49 2.02
C GLN A 70 -5.61 9.68 3.06
N ARG A 71 -4.28 9.86 3.09
CA ARG A 71 -3.42 9.17 4.07
C ARG A 71 -3.83 9.57 5.48
N GLY A 72 -3.96 8.57 6.37
CA GLY A 72 -4.40 8.77 7.75
C GLY A 72 -5.92 8.81 7.95
N TYR A 73 -6.72 8.77 6.89
CA TYR A 73 -8.20 8.72 6.96
C TYR A 73 -8.77 7.35 6.62
N VAL A 74 -7.94 6.31 6.62
CA VAL A 74 -8.34 4.92 6.39
C VAL A 74 -7.98 4.12 7.64
N LYS A 75 -8.97 3.44 8.21
CA LYS A 75 -8.78 2.49 9.31
C LYS A 75 -8.74 1.08 8.73
N VAL A 76 -7.73 0.32 9.10
CA VAL A 76 -7.57 -1.08 8.71
C VAL A 76 -7.62 -1.92 9.98
N GLU A 77 -8.43 -2.97 9.96
CA GLU A 77 -8.60 -3.89 11.10
C GLU A 77 -8.42 -5.33 10.62
N MET A 78 -7.67 -6.10 11.39
CA MET A 78 -7.53 -7.55 11.18
C MET A 78 -8.24 -8.29 12.30
N LYS A 79 -8.85 -9.42 11.95
CA LYS A 79 -9.56 -10.26 12.91
C LYS A 79 -8.63 -10.93 13.92
N ASP A 80 -7.49 -11.43 13.43
CA ASP A 80 -6.54 -12.21 14.23
C ASP A 80 -5.36 -11.35 14.72
N SER A 81 -4.57 -11.87 15.67
CA SER A 81 -3.37 -11.18 16.15
C SER A 81 -2.27 -11.14 15.08
N GLU A 82 -1.37 -10.17 15.16
CA GLU A 82 -0.24 -10.04 14.23
C GLU A 82 0.64 -11.29 14.15
N THR A 83 0.75 -12.04 15.26
CA THR A 83 1.51 -13.29 15.38
C THR A 83 0.77 -14.52 14.85
N HIS A 84 -0.51 -14.38 14.49
CA HIS A 84 -1.31 -15.50 14.00
C HIS A 84 -1.16 -15.65 12.48
N GLY A 85 -0.61 -16.80 12.06
CA GLY A 85 -0.48 -17.15 10.65
C GLY A 85 0.30 -16.10 9.87
N VAL A 86 -0.32 -15.55 8.82
CA VAL A 86 0.28 -14.51 7.96
C VAL A 86 -0.24 -13.10 8.26
N THR A 87 -1.02 -12.91 9.31
CA THR A 87 -1.72 -11.65 9.62
C THR A 87 -0.75 -10.48 9.74
N GLY A 88 0.37 -10.64 10.46
CA GLY A 88 1.39 -9.59 10.58
C GLY A 88 2.01 -9.18 9.24
N VAL A 89 2.16 -10.12 8.30
CA VAL A 89 2.66 -9.81 6.94
C VAL A 89 1.65 -8.98 6.17
N ILE A 90 0.36 -9.30 6.28
CA ILE A 90 -0.71 -8.50 5.68
C ILE A 90 -0.73 -7.10 6.30
N CYS A 91 -0.73 -6.99 7.64
CA CYS A 91 -0.69 -5.71 8.35
C CYS A 91 0.48 -4.84 7.89
N ASN A 92 1.70 -5.40 7.87
CA ASN A 92 2.89 -4.67 7.49
C ASN A 92 2.87 -4.18 6.03
N THR A 93 2.26 -4.96 5.14
CA THR A 93 2.12 -4.59 3.72
C THR A 93 1.07 -3.50 3.53
N VAL A 94 -0.07 -3.60 4.22
CA VAL A 94 -1.18 -2.61 4.10
C VAL A 94 -0.85 -1.30 4.83
N ALA A 95 0.05 -1.33 5.82
CA ALA A 95 0.46 -0.16 6.60
C ALA A 95 1.61 0.67 6.00
N PHE A 96 2.05 0.35 4.76
CA PHE A 96 3.04 1.14 4.04
C PHE A 96 2.56 2.58 3.80
#